data_AF-A0A345H0C8-F1
#
_entry.id   AF-A0A345H0C8-F1
#
_cell.length_a   1.000
_cell.length_b   1.000
_cell.length_c   1.000
_cell.angle_alpha   90.00
_cell.angle_beta   90.00
_cell.angle_gamma   90.00
#
_symmetry.space_group_name_H-M   'P 1'
#
loop_
_entity.id
_entity.type
_entity.pdbx_description
1 polymer ?
#
loop_
_entity_poly.entity_id
_entity_poly.type
_entity_poly.pdbx_seq_one_letter_code
_entity_poly.pdbx_strand_id
1 'polypeptide(L)'
;MSFFFSFSQEIKEEFKGEIHIVYKTVLYDEELFSSDAERYLAKSDSVVTIDYLKNPNSPQNKKYSSLEGHLSNNRLMNMILLRYNTGSDLKRPKYDRWVYTDSFIKMYKYLKKPYILDKQTNTYLNRYTKKPMSIDRVLAEYKFTNMLLNNIVVDTSDIKVIAGIKCFKVTFYGNSNFFDIIGESDKRVVSEMYVTDSIRSKYNPILNNIPFLDKFYPMYLKTYHTGIRGRYSERLIVKLSDYSDVSKKELEVSYAKLKDSLFAEYFTNIEIEKAKERAKYMPKIEKREPVPFKEQLEVLESLGYKLNPKASLKDMEKELIINGVIDTVEISMEDFFTTNPYSSLYYHMGWTKYDKETKTMIPYTGKCIWYDLEFIDPSSEYITLMKRMGDITDGELSFSNISMHTDKENYEWIHFKVNGVKKEWKLEKVHYIADSYFSRFALLTEEFKTKGRFTYYNSGSQQFVIDYATPEEQKKFVDKTGLQREWLIVGKHFSKPKD
;
A
#
# COMPACT_ATOMS: atom_id res chain seq x y z
N MET A 1 7.58 -54.74 -31.37
CA MET A 1 7.76 -53.39 -31.95
C MET A 1 7.29 -52.38 -30.92
N SER A 2 8.22 -51.80 -30.18
CA SER A 2 7.94 -50.84 -29.11
C SER A 2 8.27 -49.45 -29.63
N PHE A 3 7.27 -48.58 -29.72
CA PHE A 3 7.45 -47.20 -30.18
C PHE A 3 8.19 -46.39 -29.11
N PHE A 4 9.46 -46.10 -29.38
CA PHE A 4 10.20 -45.02 -28.72
C PHE A 4 9.66 -43.68 -29.23
N PHE A 5 8.94 -42.94 -28.39
CA PHE A 5 8.73 -41.52 -28.62
C PHE A 5 10.03 -40.77 -28.30
N SER A 6 10.86 -40.58 -29.32
CA SER A 6 11.97 -39.63 -29.31
C SER A 6 11.40 -38.22 -29.41
N PHE A 7 11.23 -37.53 -28.28
CA PHE A 7 10.99 -36.10 -28.25
C PHE A 7 12.32 -35.34 -28.40
N SER A 8 12.87 -35.31 -29.61
CA SER A 8 13.85 -34.29 -29.99
C SER A 8 13.12 -33.15 -30.71
N GLN A 9 12.47 -32.28 -29.95
CA GLN A 9 12.08 -30.97 -30.50
C GLN A 9 13.33 -30.07 -30.46
N GLU A 10 13.87 -29.76 -31.65
CA GLU A 10 15.09 -28.97 -31.84
C GLU A 10 14.95 -27.51 -31.37
N ILE A 11 13.74 -27.03 -31.10
CA ILE A 11 13.50 -25.69 -30.54
C ILE A 11 12.49 -25.84 -29.40
N LYS A 12 12.99 -25.91 -28.16
CA LYS A 12 12.14 -25.92 -26.97
C LYS A 12 11.56 -24.52 -26.77
N GLU A 13 10.25 -24.37 -26.88
CA GLU A 13 9.55 -23.10 -26.64
C GLU A 13 9.69 -22.66 -25.17
N GLU A 14 9.81 -21.35 -24.95
CA GLU A 14 9.89 -20.77 -23.60
C GLU A 14 8.54 -20.92 -22.88
N PHE A 15 8.56 -21.31 -21.60
CA PHE A 15 7.32 -21.52 -20.84
C PHE A 15 6.47 -20.25 -20.77
N LYS A 16 5.20 -20.41 -21.11
CA LYS A 16 4.16 -19.40 -21.00
C LYS A 16 3.11 -19.96 -20.05
N GLY A 17 2.69 -19.17 -19.06
CA GLY A 17 1.59 -19.55 -18.19
C GLY A 17 1.71 -18.94 -16.81
N GLU A 18 1.17 -19.62 -15.82
CA GLU A 18 1.15 -19.18 -14.43
C GLU A 18 1.76 -20.22 -13.50
N ILE A 19 2.59 -19.75 -12.58
CA ILE A 19 3.30 -20.55 -11.58
C ILE A 19 2.96 -20.05 -10.19
N HIS A 20 2.54 -20.97 -9.32
CA HIS A 20 2.33 -20.69 -7.90
C HIS A 20 3.42 -21.36 -7.08
N ILE A 21 3.98 -20.63 -6.14
CA ILE A 21 5.06 -21.10 -5.28
C ILE A 21 4.73 -20.85 -3.82
N VAL A 22 5.06 -21.84 -2.99
CA VAL A 22 4.97 -21.77 -1.54
C VAL A 22 6.37 -21.76 -0.95
N TYR A 23 6.61 -20.85 0.00
CA TYR A 23 7.85 -20.78 0.78
C TYR A 23 7.52 -21.10 2.22
N LYS A 24 8.29 -21.99 2.84
CA LYS A 24 8.11 -22.35 4.24
C LYS A 24 9.46 -22.51 4.93
N THR A 25 9.52 -22.13 6.19
CA THR A 25 10.58 -22.55 7.11
C THR A 25 10.03 -23.66 7.99
N VAL A 26 10.74 -24.77 8.08
CA VAL A 26 10.34 -25.93 8.88
C VAL A 26 11.37 -26.12 9.99
N LEU A 27 10.88 -26.11 11.24
CA LEU A 27 11.61 -26.59 12.40
C LEU A 27 11.17 -28.03 12.61
N TYR A 28 12.05 -28.98 12.28
CA TYR A 28 11.76 -30.40 12.48
C TYR A 28 12.25 -30.90 13.84
N ASP A 29 13.16 -30.14 14.47
CA ASP A 29 13.68 -30.38 15.81
C ASP A 29 14.02 -29.02 16.44
N GLU A 30 13.07 -28.46 17.19
CA GLU A 30 13.16 -27.09 17.74
C GLU A 30 14.20 -27.01 18.86
N GLU A 31 14.40 -28.08 19.63
CA GLU A 31 15.41 -28.17 20.69
C GLU A 31 16.82 -28.19 20.10
N LEU A 32 17.05 -29.03 19.09
CA LEU A 32 18.33 -29.10 18.40
C LEU A 32 18.69 -27.78 17.71
N PHE A 33 17.70 -27.16 17.05
CA PHE A 33 17.89 -25.84 16.44
C PHE A 33 18.26 -24.79 17.48
N SER A 34 17.55 -24.76 18.61
CA SER A 34 17.81 -23.78 19.68
C SER A 34 19.19 -24.00 20.30
N SER A 35 19.58 -25.24 20.54
CA SER A 35 20.91 -25.58 21.04
C SER A 35 22.04 -25.17 20.07
N ASP A 36 21.89 -25.47 18.78
CA ASP A 36 22.88 -25.07 17.77
C ASP A 36 22.93 -23.53 17.61
N ALA A 37 21.79 -22.84 17.67
CA ALA A 37 21.69 -21.39 17.58
C ALA A 37 22.37 -20.70 18.78
N GLU A 38 22.12 -21.15 20.01
CA GLU A 38 22.78 -20.58 21.20
C GLU A 38 24.29 -20.78 21.18
N ARG A 39 24.78 -21.94 20.73
CA ARG A 39 26.22 -22.16 20.56
C ARG A 39 26.83 -21.20 19.55
N TYR A 40 26.16 -20.97 18.43
CA TYR A 40 26.58 -19.97 17.45
C TYR A 40 26.59 -18.56 18.04
N LEU A 41 25.53 -18.15 18.77
CA LEU A 41 25.44 -16.83 19.39
C LEU A 41 26.56 -16.61 20.41
N ALA A 42 26.82 -17.60 21.28
CA ALA A 42 27.91 -17.53 22.25
C ALA A 42 29.29 -17.37 21.59
N LYS A 43 29.53 -18.08 20.48
CA LYS A 43 30.79 -17.96 19.74
C LYS A 43 30.93 -16.60 19.06
N SER A 44 29.86 -16.10 18.45
CA SER A 44 29.80 -14.76 17.85
C SER A 44 30.09 -13.67 18.89
N ASP A 45 29.48 -13.77 20.08
CA ASP A 45 29.71 -12.83 21.19
C ASP A 45 31.16 -12.87 21.69
N SER A 46 31.80 -14.04 21.70
CA SER A 46 33.23 -14.16 22.02
C SER A 46 34.10 -13.42 21.01
N VAL A 47 33.81 -13.52 19.70
CA VAL A 47 34.54 -12.80 18.66
C VAL A 47 34.38 -11.29 18.82
N VAL A 48 33.14 -10.81 19.04
CA VAL A 48 32.87 -9.39 19.27
C VAL A 48 33.57 -8.87 20.53
N THR A 49 33.58 -9.66 21.61
CA THR A 49 34.27 -9.30 22.85
C THR A 49 35.78 -9.16 22.64
N ILE A 50 36.40 -10.12 21.95
CA ILE A 50 37.83 -10.08 21.64
C ILE A 50 38.16 -8.86 20.79
N ASP A 51 37.37 -8.57 19.75
CA ASP A 51 37.61 -7.39 18.91
C ASP A 51 37.41 -6.09 19.67
N TYR A 52 36.34 -5.96 20.47
CA TYR A 52 36.07 -4.76 21.25
C TYR A 52 37.18 -4.47 22.27
N LEU A 53 37.67 -5.50 22.97
CA LEU A 53 38.74 -5.34 23.96
C LEU A 53 40.10 -5.06 23.33
N LYS A 54 40.41 -5.67 22.17
CA LYS A 54 41.69 -5.45 21.47
C LYS A 54 41.72 -4.15 20.69
N ASN A 55 40.59 -3.75 20.11
CA ASN A 55 40.47 -2.64 19.18
C ASN A 55 39.31 -1.69 19.57
N PRO A 56 39.29 -1.11 20.79
CA PRO A 56 38.16 -0.30 21.25
C PRO A 56 37.92 0.95 20.39
N ASN A 57 38.97 1.45 19.73
CA ASN A 57 38.90 2.63 18.88
C ASN A 57 38.58 2.34 17.41
N SER A 58 38.27 1.09 17.06
CA SER A 58 37.89 0.74 15.69
C SER A 58 36.62 1.50 15.27
N PRO A 59 36.45 1.86 13.98
CA PRO A 59 35.23 2.51 13.51
C PRO A 59 33.95 1.71 13.81
N GLN A 60 34.06 0.38 13.93
CA GLN A 60 32.94 -0.48 14.27
C GLN A 60 32.59 -0.41 15.75
N ASN A 61 33.59 -0.45 16.65
CA ASN A 61 33.38 -0.44 18.11
C ASN A 61 32.96 0.94 18.62
N LYS A 62 33.44 2.03 18.01
CA LYS A 62 33.05 3.42 18.34
C LYS A 62 31.56 3.73 18.17
N LYS A 63 30.81 2.90 17.43
CA LYS A 63 29.35 3.04 17.27
C LYS A 63 28.58 2.70 18.56
N TYR A 64 29.23 2.03 19.51
CA TYR A 64 28.60 1.55 20.73
C TYR A 64 29.24 2.24 21.94
N SER A 65 28.41 2.64 22.90
CA SER A 65 28.86 3.27 24.14
C SER A 65 29.49 2.28 25.13
N SER A 66 29.23 0.98 24.96
CA SER A 66 29.76 -0.09 25.81
C SER A 66 29.84 -1.43 25.07
N LEU A 67 30.64 -2.37 25.62
CA LEU A 67 30.70 -3.75 25.15
C LEU A 67 29.31 -4.41 25.23
N GLU A 68 28.57 -4.18 26.31
CA GLU A 68 27.23 -4.74 26.50
C GLU A 68 26.27 -4.28 25.39
N GLY A 69 26.31 -3.00 25.02
CA GLY A 69 25.53 -2.48 23.89
C GLY A 69 25.92 -3.14 22.56
N HIS A 70 27.21 -3.39 22.35
CA HIS A 70 27.69 -4.09 21.15
C HIS A 70 27.22 -5.56 21.13
N LEU A 71 27.33 -6.28 22.24
CA LEU A 71 26.90 -7.67 22.37
C LEU A 71 25.38 -7.82 22.19
N SER A 72 24.59 -6.93 22.80
CA SER A 72 23.14 -6.92 22.65
C SER A 72 22.74 -6.73 21.18
N ASN A 73 23.36 -5.76 20.49
CA ASN A 73 23.13 -5.55 19.07
C ASN A 73 23.61 -6.75 18.22
N ASN A 74 24.76 -7.33 18.55
CA ASN A 74 25.29 -8.52 17.86
C ASN A 74 24.34 -9.71 17.96
N ARG A 75 23.83 -9.99 19.17
CA ARG A 75 22.84 -11.05 19.39
C ARG A 75 21.56 -10.76 18.63
N LEU A 76 21.00 -9.56 18.70
CA LEU A 76 19.80 -9.19 17.95
C LEU A 76 19.97 -9.43 16.45
N MET A 77 21.06 -8.93 15.86
CA MET A 77 21.33 -9.09 14.43
C MET A 77 21.52 -10.57 14.04
N ASN A 78 22.24 -11.34 14.84
CA ASN A 78 22.41 -12.77 14.61
C ASN A 78 21.11 -13.55 14.79
N MET A 79 20.27 -13.20 15.77
CA MET A 79 18.94 -13.79 15.94
C MET A 79 18.04 -13.50 14.74
N ILE A 80 18.07 -12.28 14.18
CA ILE A 80 17.34 -11.94 12.95
C ILE A 80 17.85 -12.77 11.76
N LEU A 81 19.17 -12.91 11.61
CA LEU A 81 19.78 -13.69 10.53
C LEU A 81 19.44 -15.19 10.65
N LEU A 82 19.57 -15.72 11.87
CA LEU A 82 19.17 -17.08 12.22
C LEU A 82 17.66 -17.25 12.22
N ARG A 83 16.87 -16.18 12.14
CA ARG A 83 15.41 -16.20 12.34
C ARG A 83 15.01 -16.91 13.63
N TYR A 84 15.83 -16.76 14.66
CA TYR A 84 15.66 -17.32 15.99
C TYR A 84 14.79 -16.35 16.79
N ASN A 85 13.64 -16.82 17.26
CA ASN A 85 12.71 -16.09 18.14
C ASN A 85 12.00 -14.84 17.55
N THR A 86 11.91 -14.71 16.22
CA THR A 86 11.35 -13.53 15.53
C THR A 86 9.82 -13.55 15.31
N GLY A 87 9.05 -14.23 16.16
CA GLY A 87 7.57 -14.26 16.10
C GLY A 87 6.94 -15.27 15.11
N SER A 88 5.61 -15.40 15.18
CA SER A 88 4.81 -16.44 14.49
C SER A 88 4.76 -16.33 12.96
N ASP A 89 5.08 -15.17 12.40
CA ASP A 89 4.95 -14.89 10.95
C ASP A 89 5.94 -15.65 10.06
N LEU A 90 6.98 -16.27 10.63
CA LEU A 90 7.96 -17.05 9.86
C LEU A 90 7.60 -18.52 9.70
N LYS A 91 6.79 -19.06 10.61
CA LYS A 91 6.21 -20.41 10.47
C LYS A 91 5.07 -20.40 9.44
N ARG A 92 4.48 -19.23 9.14
CA ARG A 92 3.43 -19.06 8.14
C ARG A 92 3.99 -19.27 6.72
N PRO A 93 3.39 -20.17 5.92
CA PRO A 93 3.73 -20.29 4.51
C PRO A 93 3.51 -18.97 3.78
N LYS A 94 4.45 -18.60 2.92
CA LYS A 94 4.32 -17.44 2.02
C LYS A 94 3.99 -17.94 0.63
N TYR A 95 3.16 -17.20 -0.08
CA TYR A 95 2.71 -17.54 -1.42
C TYR A 95 3.16 -16.45 -2.38
N ASP A 96 3.81 -16.84 -3.48
CA ASP A 96 3.99 -15.97 -4.62
C ASP A 96 3.30 -16.58 -5.85
N ARG A 97 2.85 -15.69 -6.74
CA ARG A 97 2.27 -16.02 -8.04
C ARG A 97 3.07 -15.34 -9.14
N TRP A 98 3.46 -16.09 -10.16
CA TRP A 98 4.23 -15.58 -11.30
C TRP A 98 3.47 -15.85 -12.60
N VAL A 99 3.19 -14.80 -13.35
CA VAL A 99 2.53 -14.88 -14.66
C VAL A 99 3.56 -14.57 -15.73
N TYR A 100 3.88 -15.56 -16.55
CA TYR A 100 4.84 -15.50 -17.64
C TYR A 100 4.10 -15.14 -18.91
N THR A 101 4.62 -14.20 -19.69
CA THR A 101 4.08 -13.85 -21.01
C THR A 101 5.20 -13.86 -22.05
N ASP A 102 4.87 -13.53 -23.29
CA ASP A 102 5.86 -13.40 -24.36
C ASP A 102 6.91 -12.33 -24.01
N SER A 103 6.47 -11.18 -23.51
CA SER A 103 7.31 -9.98 -23.36
C SER A 103 7.65 -9.63 -21.91
N PHE A 104 6.87 -10.07 -20.92
CA PHE A 104 7.10 -9.73 -19.52
C PHE A 104 6.73 -10.85 -18.53
N ILE A 105 7.18 -10.69 -17.29
CA ILE A 105 6.80 -11.53 -16.15
C ILE A 105 6.19 -10.66 -15.06
N LYS A 106 5.02 -11.04 -14.57
CA LYS A 106 4.35 -10.38 -13.43
C LYS A 106 4.48 -11.22 -12.18
N MET A 107 5.11 -10.67 -11.15
CA MET A 107 5.42 -11.36 -9.90
C MET A 107 4.62 -10.75 -8.75
N TYR A 108 3.66 -11.50 -8.23
CA TYR A 108 2.91 -11.14 -7.03
C TYR A 108 3.62 -11.76 -5.83
N LYS A 109 4.27 -10.92 -5.03
CA LYS A 109 4.92 -11.34 -3.78
C LYS A 109 4.04 -10.96 -2.59
N TYR A 110 4.06 -11.79 -1.54
CA TYR A 110 3.27 -11.62 -0.32
C TYR A 110 3.14 -10.14 0.14
N LEU A 111 1.89 -9.65 0.22
CA LEU A 111 1.49 -8.30 0.65
C LEU A 111 2.17 -7.13 -0.09
N LYS A 112 2.63 -7.34 -1.32
CA LYS A 112 3.28 -6.30 -2.12
C LYS A 112 2.58 -6.10 -3.46
N LYS A 113 2.65 -4.87 -3.98
CA LYS A 113 2.31 -4.58 -5.37
C LYS A 113 3.14 -5.49 -6.29
N PRO A 114 2.56 -5.99 -7.40
CA PRO A 114 3.25 -6.93 -8.27
C PRO A 114 4.45 -6.26 -8.94
N TYR A 115 5.57 -6.96 -9.09
CA TYR A 115 6.67 -6.51 -9.94
C TYR A 115 6.41 -6.90 -11.39
N ILE A 116 6.73 -6.01 -12.31
CA ILE A 116 6.67 -6.30 -13.75
C ILE A 116 8.08 -6.27 -14.29
N LEU A 117 8.52 -7.39 -14.84
CA LEU A 117 9.83 -7.57 -15.44
C LEU A 117 9.68 -7.69 -16.95
N ASP A 118 10.30 -6.79 -17.69
CA ASP A 118 10.47 -6.92 -19.14
C ASP A 118 11.54 -7.97 -19.44
N LYS A 119 11.19 -8.97 -20.24
CA LYS A 119 12.08 -10.11 -20.58
C LYS A 119 13.13 -9.74 -21.61
N GLN A 120 12.88 -8.75 -22.46
CA GLN A 120 13.81 -8.30 -23.49
C GLN A 120 14.94 -7.50 -22.86
N THR A 121 14.59 -6.56 -21.98
CA THR A 121 15.57 -5.68 -21.32
C THR A 121 16.09 -6.23 -19.99
N ASN A 122 15.44 -7.26 -19.43
CA ASN A 122 15.64 -7.72 -18.05
C ASN A 122 15.47 -6.60 -17.02
N THR A 123 14.64 -5.59 -17.30
CA THR A 123 14.42 -4.47 -16.37
C THR A 123 13.06 -4.54 -15.71
N TYR A 124 13.01 -4.16 -14.45
CA TYR A 124 11.75 -3.94 -13.75
C TYR A 124 11.08 -2.67 -14.29
N LEU A 125 9.88 -2.81 -14.85
CA LEU A 125 9.14 -1.70 -15.44
C LEU A 125 8.54 -0.77 -14.39
N ASN A 126 8.28 -1.28 -13.18
CA ASN A 126 7.58 -0.56 -12.13
C ASN A 126 8.39 -0.45 -10.83
N ARG A 127 9.72 -0.34 -10.95
CA ARG A 127 10.58 0.04 -9.82
C ARG A 127 10.81 1.54 -9.79
N TYR A 128 10.72 2.08 -8.60
CA TYR A 128 10.76 3.50 -8.36
C TYR A 128 11.59 3.78 -7.11
N THR A 129 12.34 4.86 -7.13
CA THR A 129 13.04 5.36 -5.94
C THR A 129 12.38 6.67 -5.53
N LYS A 130 12.04 6.75 -4.23
CA LYS A 130 11.56 7.97 -3.63
C LYS A 130 12.73 8.94 -3.45
N LYS A 131 12.61 10.13 -4.00
CA LYS A 131 13.39 11.32 -3.66
C LYS A 131 12.48 12.29 -2.88
N PRO A 132 13.04 13.27 -2.15
CA PRO A 132 12.23 14.21 -1.36
C PRO A 132 11.06 14.80 -2.16
N MET A 133 11.29 15.26 -3.39
CA MET A 133 10.25 15.91 -4.21
C MET A 133 9.91 15.19 -5.54
N SER A 134 10.43 13.99 -5.78
CA SER A 134 10.11 13.23 -6.98
C SER A 134 10.09 11.73 -6.72
N ILE A 135 9.35 11.01 -7.55
CA ILE A 135 9.49 9.58 -7.66
C ILE A 135 10.07 9.32 -9.04
N ASP A 136 11.34 8.96 -9.05
CA ASP A 136 12.02 8.64 -10.29
C ASP A 136 11.84 7.15 -10.55
N ARG A 137 11.45 6.82 -11.78
CA ARG A 137 11.53 5.45 -12.25
C ARG A 137 12.98 5.02 -12.21
N VAL A 138 13.26 3.98 -11.44
CA VAL A 138 14.57 3.35 -11.43
C VAL A 138 14.47 2.13 -12.31
N LEU A 139 15.14 2.22 -13.45
CA LEU A 139 15.44 1.07 -14.28
C LEU A 139 16.38 0.18 -13.47
N ALA A 140 15.78 -0.72 -12.70
CA ALA A 140 16.49 -1.73 -11.95
C ALA A 140 16.49 -3.00 -12.80
N GLU A 141 17.67 -3.58 -13.00
CA GLU A 141 17.80 -4.86 -13.68
C GLU A 141 17.42 -6.01 -12.75
N TYR A 142 16.80 -7.03 -13.34
CA TYR A 142 16.68 -8.34 -12.73
C TYR A 142 18.05 -9.00 -12.73
N LYS A 143 18.65 -9.06 -11.55
CA LYS A 143 19.99 -9.63 -11.38
C LYS A 143 19.91 -11.15 -11.37
N PHE A 144 20.55 -11.75 -12.35
CA PHE A 144 20.90 -13.16 -12.31
C PHE A 144 22.19 -13.35 -11.50
N THR A 145 22.33 -14.52 -10.90
CA THR A 145 23.58 -14.95 -10.28
C THR A 145 24.33 -15.87 -11.23
N ASN A 146 25.65 -15.70 -11.31
CA ASN A 146 26.54 -16.57 -12.07
C ASN A 146 27.42 -17.38 -11.12
N MET A 147 26.86 -17.82 -10.00
CA MET A 147 27.60 -18.64 -9.04
C MET A 147 27.83 -20.02 -9.64
N LEU A 148 29.11 -20.42 -9.74
CA LEU A 148 29.47 -21.80 -10.07
C LEU A 148 29.02 -22.68 -8.91
N LEU A 149 28.09 -23.58 -9.19
CA LEU A 149 27.67 -24.59 -8.24
C LEU A 149 28.65 -25.76 -8.34
N ASN A 150 29.53 -25.85 -7.34
CA ASN A 150 30.47 -26.95 -7.21
C ASN A 150 29.75 -28.17 -6.59
N ASN A 151 30.27 -29.37 -6.88
CA ASN A 151 29.78 -30.62 -6.28
C ASN A 151 28.29 -30.91 -6.51
N ILE A 152 27.81 -30.67 -7.74
CA ILE A 152 26.47 -31.06 -8.14
C ILE A 152 26.43 -32.59 -8.29
N VAL A 153 25.59 -33.25 -7.51
CA VAL A 153 25.27 -34.67 -7.64
C VAL A 153 23.87 -34.78 -8.24
N VAL A 154 23.78 -35.39 -9.41
CA VAL A 154 22.51 -35.62 -10.11
C VAL A 154 22.10 -37.07 -9.89
N ASP A 155 20.93 -37.27 -9.28
CA ASP A 155 20.33 -38.58 -9.10
C ASP A 155 19.04 -38.65 -9.93
N THR A 156 19.16 -39.26 -11.11
CA THR A 156 18.04 -39.44 -12.04
C THR A 156 17.11 -40.58 -11.64
N SER A 157 17.45 -41.37 -10.62
CA SER A 157 16.64 -42.47 -10.10
C SER A 157 15.66 -42.02 -9.02
N ASP A 158 16.02 -40.99 -8.23
CA ASP A 158 15.13 -40.35 -7.25
C ASP A 158 14.15 -39.40 -7.98
N ILE A 159 13.01 -39.97 -8.38
CA ILE A 159 11.96 -39.29 -9.14
C ILE A 159 10.83 -38.81 -8.22
N LYS A 160 10.36 -37.59 -8.45
CA LYS A 160 9.15 -37.03 -7.85
C LYS A 160 8.29 -36.34 -8.89
N VAL A 161 6.96 -36.49 -8.80
CA VAL A 161 6.02 -35.72 -9.63
C VAL A 161 5.62 -34.46 -8.86
N ILE A 162 5.83 -33.29 -9.45
CA ILE A 162 5.53 -31.98 -8.86
C ILE A 162 4.72 -31.17 -9.86
N ALA A 163 3.52 -30.73 -9.47
CA ALA A 163 2.59 -30.01 -10.34
C ALA A 163 2.38 -30.72 -11.71
N GLY A 164 2.26 -32.04 -11.68
CA GLY A 164 2.07 -32.88 -12.88
C GLY A 164 3.35 -33.16 -13.68
N ILE A 165 4.51 -32.62 -13.29
CA ILE A 165 5.77 -32.78 -14.02
C ILE A 165 6.71 -33.75 -13.30
N LYS A 166 7.27 -34.69 -14.06
CA LYS A 166 8.31 -35.60 -13.59
C LYS A 166 9.61 -34.82 -13.35
N CYS A 167 10.09 -34.91 -12.12
CA CYS A 167 11.32 -34.26 -11.66
C CYS A 167 12.28 -35.30 -11.12
N PHE A 168 13.58 -35.02 -11.16
CA PHE A 168 14.63 -35.84 -10.56
C PHE A 168 15.46 -35.02 -9.57
N LYS A 169 16.16 -35.71 -8.66
CA LYS A 169 16.90 -35.05 -7.59
C LYS A 169 18.24 -34.52 -8.06
N VAL A 170 18.56 -33.30 -7.62
CA VAL A 170 19.87 -32.69 -7.75
C VAL A 170 20.28 -32.15 -6.39
N THR A 171 21.46 -32.53 -5.92
CA THR A 171 22.02 -32.06 -4.65
C THR A 171 23.27 -31.25 -4.93
N PHE A 172 23.45 -30.12 -4.27
CA PHE A 172 24.73 -29.42 -4.26
C PHE A 172 25.08 -28.90 -2.88
N TYR A 173 26.37 -28.63 -2.72
CA TYR A 173 26.96 -28.22 -1.45
C TYR A 173 27.59 -26.85 -1.61
N GLY A 174 27.00 -25.85 -0.95
CA GLY A 174 27.54 -24.50 -0.89
C GLY A 174 28.40 -24.31 0.35
N ASN A 175 29.45 -23.51 0.22
CA ASN A 175 30.15 -22.97 1.39
C ASN A 175 29.26 -21.90 2.04
N SER A 176 29.19 -21.92 3.36
CA SER A 176 28.42 -20.97 4.13
C SER A 176 29.36 -19.98 4.78
N ASN A 177 29.57 -18.80 4.16
CA ASN A 177 30.37 -17.72 4.78
C ASN A 177 29.83 -17.33 6.16
N PHE A 178 28.57 -17.67 6.44
CA PHE A 178 27.92 -17.50 7.73
C PHE A 178 28.65 -18.22 8.89
N PHE A 179 29.38 -19.32 8.62
CA PHE A 179 30.07 -20.11 9.65
C PHE A 179 31.58 -19.93 9.69
N ASP A 180 32.14 -19.04 8.87
CA ASP A 180 33.58 -18.72 8.94
C ASP A 180 33.94 -18.19 10.34
N ILE A 181 32.99 -17.53 11.02
CA ILE A 181 33.11 -17.01 12.39
C ILE A 181 33.32 -18.13 13.42
N ILE A 182 32.78 -19.33 13.20
CA ILE A 182 32.90 -20.45 14.15
C ILE A 182 34.13 -21.33 13.90
N GLY A 183 34.88 -21.09 12.84
CA GLY A 183 36.12 -21.84 12.53
C GLY A 183 35.88 -23.30 12.13
N GLU A 184 34.63 -23.70 11.87
CA GLU A 184 34.28 -25.06 11.50
C GLU A 184 34.17 -25.17 9.97
N SER A 185 35.33 -25.36 9.32
CA SER A 185 35.45 -25.42 7.85
C SER A 185 34.62 -26.54 7.18
N ASP A 186 34.16 -27.53 7.94
CA ASP A 186 33.34 -28.65 7.44
C ASP A 186 31.84 -28.33 7.38
N LYS A 187 31.39 -27.15 7.84
CA LYS A 187 29.98 -26.79 7.79
C LYS A 187 29.57 -26.30 6.41
N ARG A 188 28.54 -26.94 5.84
CA ARG A 188 28.06 -26.71 4.47
C ARG A 188 26.59 -26.31 4.49
N VAL A 189 26.21 -25.50 3.50
CA VAL A 189 24.81 -25.38 3.09
C VAL A 189 24.54 -26.55 2.14
N VAL A 190 23.57 -27.39 2.48
CA VAL A 190 23.11 -28.44 1.59
C VAL A 190 21.81 -27.99 0.95
N SER A 191 21.77 -28.02 -0.37
CA SER A 191 20.57 -27.74 -1.15
C SER A 191 20.17 -28.99 -1.92
N GLU A 192 19.01 -29.54 -1.57
CA GLU A 192 18.36 -30.64 -2.28
C GLU A 192 17.26 -30.05 -3.16
N MET A 193 17.33 -30.27 -4.47
CA MET A 193 16.35 -29.81 -5.44
C MET A 193 15.69 -30.99 -6.14
N TYR A 194 14.41 -30.84 -6.47
CA TYR A 194 13.81 -31.62 -7.55
C TYR A 194 13.64 -30.71 -8.75
N VAL A 195 14.21 -31.14 -9.87
CA VAL A 195 14.29 -30.34 -11.09
C VAL A 195 13.71 -31.09 -12.26
N THR A 196 13.33 -30.35 -13.30
CA THR A 196 12.92 -30.91 -14.59
C THR A 196 13.73 -30.28 -15.72
N ASP A 197 13.94 -31.01 -16.80
CA ASP A 197 14.53 -30.54 -18.06
C ASP A 197 13.47 -30.30 -19.16
N SER A 198 12.20 -30.54 -18.80
CA SER A 198 11.02 -30.34 -19.67
C SER A 198 10.62 -28.87 -19.79
N ILE A 199 10.90 -28.04 -18.78
CA ILE A 199 10.69 -26.59 -18.81
C ILE A 199 12.01 -25.90 -19.13
N ARG A 200 12.01 -24.99 -20.11
CA ARG A 200 13.12 -24.06 -20.34
C ARG A 200 12.67 -22.63 -20.07
N SER A 201 13.28 -22.02 -19.06
CA SER A 201 13.17 -20.60 -18.77
C SER A 201 14.34 -20.20 -17.87
N LYS A 202 15.04 -19.13 -18.23
CA LYS A 202 16.05 -18.49 -17.37
C LYS A 202 15.43 -17.76 -16.18
N TYR A 203 14.12 -17.59 -16.17
CA TYR A 203 13.37 -17.01 -15.05
C TYR A 203 12.68 -18.14 -14.29
N ASN A 204 12.98 -18.24 -13.00
CA ASN A 204 12.39 -19.25 -12.14
C ASN A 204 12.09 -18.60 -10.77
N PRO A 205 10.95 -18.92 -10.14
CA PRO A 205 10.57 -18.30 -8.87
C PRO A 205 11.39 -18.82 -7.67
N ILE A 206 12.04 -19.98 -7.80
CA ILE A 206 12.85 -20.62 -6.75
C ILE A 206 14.29 -20.10 -6.80
N LEU A 207 14.91 -20.01 -7.98
CA LEU A 207 16.33 -19.71 -8.17
C LEU A 207 16.55 -18.76 -9.35
N ASN A 208 17.59 -17.93 -9.30
CA ASN A 208 17.99 -17.00 -10.37
C ASN A 208 19.44 -17.24 -10.85
N ASN A 209 19.93 -18.48 -10.82
CA ASN A 209 21.30 -18.83 -11.21
C ASN A 209 21.34 -19.29 -12.68
N ILE A 210 21.94 -18.51 -13.58
CA ILE A 210 21.92 -18.82 -15.02
C ILE A 210 22.58 -20.17 -15.32
N PRO A 211 23.82 -20.45 -14.88
CA PRO A 211 24.48 -21.73 -15.22
C PRO A 211 23.67 -22.97 -14.80
N PHE A 212 22.88 -22.86 -13.73
CA PHE A 212 21.96 -23.91 -13.32
C PHE A 212 20.69 -23.95 -14.17
N LEU A 213 20.07 -22.80 -14.40
CA LEU A 213 18.81 -22.67 -15.16
C LEU A 213 18.95 -23.02 -16.65
N ASP A 214 20.18 -22.92 -17.18
CA ASP A 214 20.50 -23.40 -18.53
C ASP A 214 20.41 -24.93 -18.64
N LYS A 215 20.53 -25.66 -17.53
CA LYS A 215 20.52 -27.13 -17.47
C LYS A 215 19.22 -27.68 -16.90
N PHE A 216 18.70 -27.05 -15.86
CA PHE A 216 17.63 -27.59 -15.03
C PHE A 216 16.64 -26.50 -14.62
N TYR A 217 15.36 -26.83 -14.58
CA TYR A 217 14.32 -25.96 -14.04
C TYR A 217 13.88 -26.45 -12.65
N PRO A 218 14.23 -25.73 -11.56
CA PRO A 218 13.82 -26.10 -10.21
C PRO A 218 12.30 -26.09 -10.02
N MET A 219 11.78 -27.20 -9.49
CA MET A 219 10.38 -27.36 -9.10
C MET A 219 10.20 -27.42 -7.58
N TYR A 220 11.25 -27.86 -6.88
CA TYR A 220 11.35 -27.84 -5.43
C TYR A 220 12.79 -27.55 -5.02
N LEU A 221 12.96 -26.83 -3.91
CA LEU A 221 14.24 -26.61 -3.26
C LEU A 221 14.06 -26.73 -1.76
N LYS A 222 14.87 -27.58 -1.13
CA LYS A 222 15.07 -27.66 0.31
C LYS A 222 16.51 -27.27 0.63
N THR A 223 16.70 -26.35 1.57
CA THR A 223 18.01 -25.86 1.99
C THR A 223 18.15 -25.97 3.50
N TYR A 224 19.24 -26.55 3.96
CA TYR A 224 19.58 -26.67 5.38
C TYR A 224 21.07 -26.50 5.61
N HIS A 225 21.43 -26.17 6.85
CA HIS A 225 22.80 -25.94 7.27
C HIS A 225 23.27 -27.12 8.12
N THR A 226 24.45 -27.67 7.87
CA THR A 226 25.01 -28.72 8.73
C THR A 226 25.56 -28.17 10.05
N GLY A 227 25.75 -26.84 10.14
CA GLY A 227 26.18 -26.13 11.35
C GLY A 227 25.06 -25.79 12.32
N ILE A 228 23.85 -25.59 11.80
CA ILE A 228 22.65 -25.28 12.57
C ILE A 228 21.53 -26.21 12.13
N ARG A 229 21.37 -27.29 12.87
CA ARG A 229 20.43 -28.38 12.58
C ARG A 229 19.05 -28.05 13.13
N GLY A 230 18.12 -28.99 12.97
CA GLY A 230 16.75 -28.86 13.46
C GLY A 230 15.85 -27.95 12.61
N ARG A 231 16.40 -27.36 11.54
CA ARG A 231 15.70 -26.47 10.63
C ARG A 231 16.06 -26.70 9.17
N TYR A 232 15.09 -26.51 8.29
CA TYR A 232 15.32 -26.25 6.87
C TYR A 232 14.38 -25.17 6.32
N SER A 233 14.70 -24.64 5.15
CA SER A 233 13.81 -23.79 4.37
C SER A 233 13.47 -24.51 3.07
N GLU A 234 12.20 -24.46 2.67
CA GLU A 234 11.76 -25.05 1.42
C GLU A 234 10.97 -24.08 0.54
N ARG A 235 11.04 -24.34 -0.76
CA ARG A 235 10.35 -23.63 -1.83
C ARG A 235 9.75 -24.67 -2.77
N LEU A 236 8.45 -24.64 -2.99
CA LEU A 236 7.73 -25.64 -3.77
C LEU A 236 6.82 -24.97 -4.79
N ILE A 237 6.94 -25.35 -6.06
CA ILE A 237 5.92 -25.04 -7.07
C ILE A 237 4.73 -25.97 -6.84
N VAL A 238 3.56 -25.39 -6.58
CA VAL A 238 2.33 -26.12 -6.25
C VAL A 238 1.33 -26.15 -7.40
N LYS A 239 1.44 -25.22 -8.36
CA LYS A 239 0.58 -25.16 -9.54
C LYS A 239 1.34 -24.63 -10.75
N LEU A 240 1.08 -25.25 -11.90
CA LEU A 240 1.43 -24.78 -13.24
C LEU A 240 0.14 -24.78 -14.06
N SER A 241 -0.16 -23.68 -14.75
CA SER A 241 -1.25 -23.61 -15.74
C SER A 241 -0.75 -22.93 -17.01
N ASP A 242 -0.97 -23.58 -18.15
CA ASP A 242 -0.57 -23.09 -19.47
C ASP A 242 -1.58 -22.05 -20.00
N TYR A 243 -1.18 -21.24 -20.97
CA TYR A 243 -2.03 -20.27 -21.68
C TYR A 243 -3.23 -20.91 -22.37
N SER A 244 -3.18 -22.20 -22.72
CA SER A 244 -4.28 -22.87 -23.41
C SER A 244 -5.61 -22.80 -22.65
N ASP A 245 -5.58 -22.56 -21.34
CA ASP A 245 -6.77 -22.46 -20.49
C ASP A 245 -7.31 -21.01 -20.31
N VAL A 246 -6.62 -19.98 -20.81
CA VAL A 246 -7.06 -18.58 -20.73
C VAL A 246 -6.77 -17.89 -22.05
N SER A 247 -7.78 -17.33 -22.73
CA SER A 247 -7.60 -16.88 -24.10
C SER A 247 -6.52 -15.80 -24.20
N LYS A 248 -5.61 -15.92 -25.18
CA LYS A 248 -4.56 -14.93 -25.49
C LYS A 248 -5.10 -13.48 -25.51
N LYS A 249 -6.34 -13.31 -25.98
CA LYS A 249 -7.08 -12.04 -26.04
C LYS A 249 -7.43 -11.49 -24.65
N GLU A 250 -7.81 -12.34 -23.69
CA GLU A 250 -8.06 -11.94 -22.31
C GLU A 250 -6.79 -11.50 -21.60
N LEU A 251 -5.65 -12.11 -21.92
CA LEU A 251 -4.35 -11.73 -21.37
C LEU A 251 -3.82 -10.41 -21.95
N GLU A 252 -3.97 -10.19 -23.25
CA GLU A 252 -3.64 -8.91 -23.90
C GLU A 252 -4.55 -7.77 -23.42
N VAL A 253 -5.86 -8.02 -23.26
CA VAL A 253 -6.82 -7.05 -22.70
C VAL A 253 -6.54 -6.79 -21.22
N SER A 254 -6.22 -7.83 -20.45
CA SER A 254 -5.81 -7.67 -19.05
C SER A 254 -4.51 -6.89 -18.96
N TYR A 255 -3.57 -7.07 -19.89
CA TYR A 255 -2.32 -6.33 -19.95
C TYR A 255 -2.54 -4.84 -20.27
N ALA A 256 -3.37 -4.51 -21.28
CA ALA A 256 -3.69 -3.14 -21.61
C ALA A 256 -4.42 -2.43 -20.45
N LYS A 257 -5.44 -3.08 -19.87
CA LYS A 257 -6.17 -2.56 -18.70
C LYS A 257 -5.25 -2.37 -17.49
N LEU A 258 -4.31 -3.28 -17.27
CA LEU A 258 -3.37 -3.21 -16.15
C LEU A 258 -2.27 -2.16 -16.37
N LYS A 259 -1.80 -1.95 -17.60
CA LYS A 259 -0.86 -0.89 -17.95
C LYS A 259 -1.48 0.46 -17.60
N ASP A 260 -2.71 0.71 -18.04
CA ASP A 260 -3.40 1.98 -17.81
C ASP A 260 -3.81 2.17 -16.35
N SER A 261 -4.26 1.10 -15.67
CA SER A 261 -4.62 1.12 -14.25
C SER A 261 -3.41 1.30 -13.32
N LEU A 262 -2.27 0.67 -13.61
CA LEU A 262 -1.05 0.86 -12.83
C LEU A 262 -0.46 2.26 -13.02
N PHE A 263 -0.56 2.84 -14.21
CA PHE A 263 -0.19 4.23 -14.42
C PHE A 263 -1.13 5.16 -13.64
N ALA A 264 -2.44 4.94 -13.68
CA ALA A 264 -3.42 5.74 -12.94
C ALA A 264 -3.21 5.66 -11.41
N GLU A 265 -3.14 4.46 -10.83
CA GLU A 265 -2.91 4.26 -9.40
C GLU A 265 -1.56 4.82 -8.95
N TYR A 266 -0.55 4.75 -9.82
CA TYR A 266 0.77 5.32 -9.56
C TYR A 266 0.76 6.87 -9.60
N PHE A 267 0.05 7.47 -10.55
CA PHE A 267 -0.17 8.93 -10.58
C PHE A 267 -0.94 9.39 -9.34
N THR A 268 -1.96 8.65 -8.89
CA THR A 268 -2.66 8.94 -7.64
C THR A 268 -1.72 8.90 -6.44
N ASN A 269 -0.88 7.86 -6.32
CA ASN A 269 0.10 7.77 -5.23
C ASN A 269 1.19 8.88 -5.30
N ILE A 270 1.59 9.30 -6.50
CA ILE A 270 2.46 10.46 -6.68
C ILE A 270 1.78 11.73 -6.18
N GLU A 271 0.52 11.96 -6.53
CA GLU A 271 -0.21 13.15 -6.09
C GLU A 271 -0.46 13.15 -4.58
N ILE A 272 -0.72 11.99 -3.96
CA ILE A 272 -0.81 11.84 -2.50
C ILE A 272 0.51 12.19 -1.82
N GLU A 273 1.64 11.69 -2.32
CA GLU A 273 2.94 11.98 -1.69
C GLU A 273 3.41 13.41 -1.99
N LYS A 274 3.10 13.97 -3.17
CA LYS A 274 3.25 15.40 -3.45
C LYS A 274 2.37 16.25 -2.55
N ALA A 275 1.17 15.79 -2.19
CA ALA A 275 0.31 16.49 -1.24
C ALA A 275 0.93 16.45 0.16
N LYS A 276 1.49 15.31 0.60
CA LYS A 276 2.24 15.21 1.87
C LYS A 276 3.51 16.07 1.92
N GLU A 277 4.27 16.14 0.84
CA GLU A 277 5.43 17.03 0.74
C GLU A 277 5.02 18.51 0.59
N ARG A 278 3.93 18.82 -0.12
CA ARG A 278 3.30 20.15 -0.08
C ARG A 278 2.86 20.55 1.32
N ALA A 279 2.36 19.61 2.13
CA ALA A 279 2.06 19.83 3.54
C ALA A 279 3.32 20.06 4.39
N LYS A 280 4.46 19.49 3.98
CA LYS A 280 5.77 19.65 4.65
C LYS A 280 6.48 20.97 4.29
N TYR A 281 6.26 21.45 3.06
CA TYR A 281 6.72 22.75 2.54
C TYR A 281 5.60 23.79 2.50
N MET A 282 4.48 23.52 3.18
CA MET A 282 3.50 24.57 3.42
C MET A 282 4.28 25.73 4.03
N PRO A 283 4.13 26.96 3.50
CA PRO A 283 4.76 28.12 4.11
C PRO A 283 4.47 27.99 5.59
N LYS A 284 5.52 28.07 6.44
CA LYS A 284 5.37 28.06 7.91
C LYS A 284 4.09 28.81 8.17
N ILE A 285 3.03 28.12 8.59
CA ILE A 285 1.81 28.78 9.01
C ILE A 285 2.36 29.74 10.05
N GLU A 286 2.33 31.04 9.75
CA GLU A 286 2.76 32.05 10.71
C GLU A 286 2.05 31.64 11.97
N LYS A 287 2.81 31.29 13.01
CA LYS A 287 2.23 30.78 14.26
C LYS A 287 1.23 31.83 14.69
N ARG A 288 -0.05 31.59 14.41
CA ARG A 288 -1.11 32.47 14.82
C ARG A 288 -1.10 32.39 16.33
N GLU A 289 -1.28 33.53 16.97
CA GLU A 289 -1.40 33.52 18.42
C GLU A 289 -2.53 32.55 18.81
N PRO A 290 -2.31 31.70 19.82
CA PRO A 290 -3.31 30.75 20.25
C PRO A 290 -4.59 31.50 20.63
N VAL A 291 -5.74 31.04 20.11
CA VAL A 291 -7.06 31.57 20.49
C VAL A 291 -7.74 30.55 21.40
N PRO A 292 -8.21 30.91 22.60
CA PRO A 292 -8.90 29.97 23.48
C PRO A 292 -10.10 29.28 22.79
N PHE A 293 -10.28 27.99 23.01
CA PHE A 293 -11.36 27.19 22.40
C PHE A 293 -12.74 27.85 22.53
N LYS A 294 -13.09 28.37 23.71
CA LYS A 294 -14.37 29.05 23.96
C LYS A 294 -14.57 30.27 23.06
N GLU A 295 -13.54 31.09 22.88
CA GLU A 295 -13.58 32.25 21.99
C GLU A 295 -13.74 31.80 20.53
N GLN A 296 -13.05 30.73 20.12
CA GLN A 296 -13.22 30.18 18.77
C GLN A 296 -14.67 29.73 18.51
N LEU A 297 -15.26 29.04 19.47
CA LEU A 297 -16.64 28.57 19.40
C LEU A 297 -17.63 29.74 19.33
N GLU A 298 -17.51 30.73 20.20
CA GLU A 298 -18.38 31.93 20.21
C GLU A 298 -18.31 32.69 18.88
N VAL A 299 -17.12 32.83 18.31
CA VAL A 299 -16.92 33.47 16.99
C VAL A 299 -17.61 32.66 15.89
N LEU A 300 -17.42 31.34 15.83
CA LEU A 300 -18.05 30.47 14.83
C LEU A 300 -19.59 30.45 15.01
N GLU A 301 -20.10 30.40 16.22
CA GLU A 301 -21.54 30.50 16.49
C GLU A 301 -22.11 31.85 16.03
N SER A 302 -21.36 32.95 16.21
CA SER A 302 -21.74 34.29 15.72
C SER A 302 -21.76 34.39 14.18
N LEU A 303 -21.09 33.47 13.51
CA LEU A 303 -21.07 33.32 12.05
C LEU A 303 -22.12 32.30 11.55
N GLY A 304 -22.87 31.69 12.47
CA GLY A 304 -23.96 30.77 12.15
C GLY A 304 -23.62 29.28 12.28
N TYR A 305 -22.36 28.93 12.58
CA TYR A 305 -21.94 27.55 12.84
C TYR A 305 -22.37 27.12 14.23
N LYS A 306 -23.67 26.99 14.43
CA LYS A 306 -24.23 26.51 15.69
C LYS A 306 -24.23 24.99 15.71
N LEU A 307 -24.04 24.42 16.90
CA LEU A 307 -24.22 23.00 17.10
C LEU A 307 -25.68 22.61 16.84
N ASN A 308 -25.86 21.50 16.12
CA ASN A 308 -27.15 20.88 15.94
C ASN A 308 -27.76 20.56 17.32
N PRO A 309 -29.03 20.86 17.59
CA PRO A 309 -29.66 20.57 18.90
C PRO A 309 -29.59 19.09 19.31
N LYS A 310 -29.41 18.19 18.34
CA LYS A 310 -29.25 16.75 18.59
C LYS A 310 -27.79 16.34 18.81
N ALA A 311 -26.82 17.24 18.75
CA ALA A 311 -25.40 16.98 18.95
C ALA A 311 -24.84 17.85 20.09
N SER A 312 -23.77 17.38 20.73
CA SER A 312 -23.10 18.07 21.83
C SER A 312 -21.59 18.14 21.60
N LEU A 313 -20.90 19.05 22.30
CA LEU A 313 -19.43 19.10 22.30
C LEU A 313 -18.82 17.78 22.79
N LYS A 314 -19.47 17.10 23.74
CA LYS A 314 -19.04 15.77 24.22
C LYS A 314 -19.14 14.70 23.14
N ASP A 315 -20.13 14.80 22.25
CA ASP A 315 -20.21 13.92 21.08
C ASP A 315 -19.03 14.19 20.13
N MET A 316 -18.65 15.45 19.93
CA MET A 316 -17.49 15.81 19.10
C MET A 316 -16.18 15.30 19.72
N GLU A 317 -15.97 15.51 21.01
CA GLU A 317 -14.83 14.99 21.76
C GLU A 317 -14.69 13.47 21.61
N LYS A 318 -15.81 12.75 21.74
CA LYS A 318 -15.83 11.29 21.57
C LYS A 318 -15.42 10.87 20.16
N GLU A 319 -15.91 11.55 19.13
CA GLU A 319 -15.51 11.25 17.74
C GLU A 319 -14.03 11.58 17.50
N LEU A 320 -13.51 12.67 18.07
CA LEU A 320 -12.08 12.99 18.00
C LEU A 320 -11.22 11.87 18.60
N ILE A 321 -11.63 11.30 19.73
CA ILE A 321 -10.93 10.19 20.39
C ILE A 321 -11.04 8.90 19.57
N ILE A 322 -12.25 8.54 19.13
CA ILE A 322 -12.50 7.29 18.39
C ILE A 322 -11.72 7.26 17.08
N ASN A 323 -11.63 8.41 16.39
CA ASN A 323 -10.90 8.53 15.14
C ASN A 323 -9.39 8.81 15.34
N GLY A 324 -8.90 8.78 16.59
CA GLY A 324 -7.49 8.97 16.92
C GLY A 324 -6.94 10.35 16.59
N VAL A 325 -7.82 11.38 16.53
CA VAL A 325 -7.42 12.78 16.29
C VAL A 325 -6.75 13.36 17.52
N ILE A 326 -7.26 13.00 18.71
CA ILE A 326 -6.67 13.40 19.99
C ILE A 326 -6.44 12.18 20.89
N ASP A 327 -5.32 12.17 21.60
CA ASP A 327 -5.10 11.32 22.76
C ASP A 327 -5.30 12.17 24.02
N THR A 328 -6.40 11.94 24.74
CA THR A 328 -6.74 12.69 25.95
C THR A 328 -5.77 12.47 27.12
N VAL A 329 -4.87 11.49 27.03
CA VAL A 329 -3.75 11.33 27.98
C VAL A 329 -2.67 12.38 27.75
N GLU A 330 -2.50 12.83 26.50
CA GLU A 330 -1.45 13.76 26.08
C GLU A 330 -1.94 15.21 25.94
N ILE A 331 -3.17 15.42 25.46
CA ILE A 331 -3.72 16.75 25.19
C ILE A 331 -5.24 16.80 25.40
N SER A 332 -5.73 17.88 26.04
CA SER A 332 -7.17 18.11 26.13
C SER A 332 -7.75 18.57 24.79
N MET A 333 -9.06 18.37 24.57
CA MET A 333 -9.74 18.90 23.38
C MET A 333 -9.58 20.42 23.25
N GLU A 334 -9.63 21.14 24.38
CA GLU A 334 -9.49 22.60 24.42
C GLU A 334 -8.08 23.03 23.98
N ASP A 335 -7.04 22.35 24.47
CA ASP A 335 -5.65 22.60 24.08
C ASP A 335 -5.42 22.26 22.61
N PHE A 336 -6.00 21.15 22.13
CA PHE A 336 -5.91 20.75 20.72
C PHE A 336 -6.42 21.85 19.79
N PHE A 337 -7.60 22.42 20.06
CA PHE A 337 -8.14 23.52 19.26
C PHE A 337 -7.36 24.83 19.44
N THR A 338 -6.83 25.08 20.62
CA THR A 338 -6.06 26.31 20.92
C THR A 338 -4.78 26.40 20.08
N THR A 339 -4.15 25.27 19.76
CA THR A 339 -2.93 25.24 18.92
C THR A 339 -3.15 25.46 17.42
N ASN A 340 -4.40 25.36 16.94
CA ASN A 340 -4.76 25.52 15.53
C ASN A 340 -6.04 26.37 15.40
N PRO A 341 -5.93 27.69 15.67
CA PRO A 341 -7.08 28.54 15.88
C PRO A 341 -7.98 28.59 14.64
N TYR A 342 -9.27 28.36 14.89
CA TYR A 342 -10.39 28.26 13.95
C TYR A 342 -10.33 27.10 12.97
N SER A 343 -9.16 26.74 12.43
CA SER A 343 -9.07 25.73 11.38
C SER A 343 -9.55 24.35 11.86
N SER A 344 -9.03 23.88 13.00
CA SER A 344 -9.39 22.56 13.50
C SER A 344 -10.86 22.51 13.91
N LEU A 345 -11.36 23.53 14.61
CA LEU A 345 -12.76 23.56 15.01
C LEU A 345 -13.71 23.64 13.80
N TYR A 346 -13.38 24.47 12.81
CA TYR A 346 -14.17 24.59 11.57
C TYR A 346 -14.26 23.26 10.80
N TYR A 347 -13.16 22.51 10.74
CA TYR A 347 -13.13 21.17 10.15
C TYR A 347 -14.09 20.19 10.85
N HIS A 348 -14.00 20.10 12.17
CA HIS A 348 -14.78 19.14 12.95
C HIS A 348 -16.25 19.55 13.12
N MET A 349 -16.57 20.84 12.97
CA MET A 349 -17.95 21.30 12.87
C MET A 349 -18.65 20.75 11.61
N GLY A 350 -17.89 20.46 10.55
CA GLY A 350 -18.41 19.82 9.33
C GLY A 350 -18.67 18.32 9.45
N TRP A 351 -18.24 17.69 10.54
CA TRP A 351 -18.41 16.24 10.77
C TRP A 351 -19.86 15.88 11.11
N THR A 352 -20.10 14.57 11.18
CA THR A 352 -21.38 13.98 11.56
C THR A 352 -21.17 12.93 12.64
N LYS A 353 -22.11 12.83 13.58
CA LYS A 353 -22.19 11.70 14.52
C LYS A 353 -23.21 10.67 14.05
N TYR A 354 -22.96 9.39 14.31
CA TYR A 354 -23.95 8.35 14.05
C TYR A 354 -24.94 8.24 15.22
N ASP A 355 -26.23 8.43 14.93
CA ASP A 355 -27.31 8.17 15.87
C ASP A 355 -27.77 6.72 15.76
N LYS A 356 -27.57 5.96 16.83
CA LYS A 356 -27.90 4.53 16.89
C LYS A 356 -29.41 4.27 16.90
N GLU A 357 -30.21 5.19 17.44
CA GLU A 357 -31.66 5.01 17.55
C GLU A 357 -32.33 5.17 16.20
N THR A 358 -31.99 6.26 15.50
CA THR A 358 -32.55 6.56 14.17
C THR A 358 -31.79 5.87 13.04
N LYS A 359 -30.59 5.34 13.30
CA LYS A 359 -29.64 4.81 12.30
C LYS A 359 -29.32 5.84 11.22
N THR A 360 -29.14 7.10 11.62
CA THR A 360 -28.84 8.20 10.70
C THR A 360 -27.60 8.98 11.14
N MET A 361 -26.94 9.62 10.18
CA MET A 361 -25.84 10.54 10.45
C MET A 361 -26.41 11.93 10.77
N ILE A 362 -26.06 12.47 11.94
CA ILE A 362 -26.47 13.81 12.39
C ILE A 362 -25.27 14.77 12.24
N PRO A 363 -25.38 15.84 11.45
CA PRO A 363 -24.35 16.88 11.40
C PRO A 363 -24.09 17.53 12.75
N TYR A 364 -22.84 17.89 13.03
CA TYR A 364 -22.56 18.84 14.12
C TYR A 364 -23.07 20.24 13.79
N THR A 365 -23.00 20.68 12.54
CA THR A 365 -23.61 21.95 12.12
C THR A 365 -24.35 21.85 10.79
N GLY A 366 -25.35 22.71 10.62
CA GLY A 366 -26.08 22.86 9.35
C GLY A 366 -25.42 23.81 8.35
N LYS A 367 -24.24 24.37 8.66
CA LYS A 367 -23.58 25.39 7.83
C LYS A 367 -22.44 24.90 6.95
N CYS A 368 -21.80 23.79 7.29
CA CYS A 368 -20.71 23.25 6.48
C CYS A 368 -20.72 21.73 6.44
N ILE A 369 -19.94 21.20 5.51
CA ILE A 369 -19.79 19.78 5.25
C ILE A 369 -18.29 19.50 5.20
N TRP A 370 -17.84 18.57 6.03
CA TRP A 370 -16.51 18.00 5.89
C TRP A 370 -16.57 16.80 4.96
N TYR A 371 -15.52 16.63 4.15
CA TYR A 371 -15.39 15.51 3.25
C TYR A 371 -13.95 15.03 3.15
N ASP A 372 -13.78 13.72 2.95
CA ASP A 372 -12.50 13.04 2.68
C ASP A 372 -12.62 12.25 1.38
N LEU A 373 -11.69 12.47 0.44
CA LEU A 373 -11.71 11.83 -0.87
C LEU A 373 -11.51 10.30 -0.83
N GLU A 374 -10.94 9.74 0.25
CA GLU A 374 -10.62 8.30 0.34
C GLU A 374 -11.73 7.42 0.93
N PHE A 375 -12.78 8.00 1.55
CA PHE A 375 -13.80 7.26 2.30
C PHE A 375 -15.16 7.24 1.60
N ILE A 376 -15.34 6.42 0.55
CA ILE A 376 -16.58 6.45 -0.24
C ILE A 376 -17.05 5.07 -0.68
N ASP A 377 -18.29 4.73 -0.28
CA ASP A 377 -19.15 3.74 -0.91
C ASP A 377 -19.96 4.45 -2.03
N PRO A 378 -19.74 4.12 -3.31
CA PRO A 378 -20.10 4.98 -4.44
C PRO A 378 -21.60 5.09 -4.77
N SER A 379 -22.53 4.47 -4.04
CA SER A 379 -23.97 4.59 -4.38
C SER A 379 -24.81 5.41 -3.39
N SER A 380 -24.59 5.29 -2.07
CA SER A 380 -25.35 6.08 -1.08
C SER A 380 -24.75 7.47 -0.84
N GLU A 381 -23.45 7.63 -1.04
CA GLU A 381 -22.74 8.87 -0.69
C GLU A 381 -23.08 10.04 -1.63
N TYR A 382 -23.26 9.82 -2.94
CA TYR A 382 -23.68 10.90 -3.85
C TYR A 382 -25.02 11.53 -3.45
N ILE A 383 -25.98 10.69 -3.06
CA ILE A 383 -27.31 11.12 -2.64
C ILE A 383 -27.23 11.89 -1.32
N THR A 384 -26.49 11.36 -0.34
CA THR A 384 -26.30 12.01 0.97
C THR A 384 -25.61 13.35 0.82
N LEU A 385 -24.52 13.41 0.06
CA LEU A 385 -23.79 14.64 -0.23
C LEU A 385 -24.70 15.65 -0.94
N MET A 386 -25.45 15.26 -1.96
CA MET A 386 -26.35 16.18 -2.67
C MET A 386 -27.42 16.79 -1.75
N LYS A 387 -28.01 16.00 -0.86
CA LYS A 387 -28.95 16.52 0.14
C LYS A 387 -28.27 17.53 1.05
N ARG A 388 -27.10 17.18 1.59
CA ARG A 388 -26.32 18.05 2.47
C ARG A 388 -25.89 19.34 1.78
N MET A 389 -25.50 19.28 0.52
CA MET A 389 -25.17 20.46 -0.29
C MET A 389 -26.36 21.40 -0.44
N GLY A 390 -27.60 20.89 -0.50
CA GLY A 390 -28.80 21.72 -0.45
C GLY A 390 -29.09 22.29 0.94
N ASP A 391 -28.96 21.46 1.98
CA ASP A 391 -29.26 21.84 3.36
C ASP A 391 -28.45 23.06 3.81
N ILE A 392 -27.17 23.16 3.42
CA ILE A 392 -26.30 24.29 3.79
C ILE A 392 -26.63 25.60 3.06
N THR A 393 -27.50 25.58 2.05
CA THR A 393 -27.90 26.78 1.28
C THR A 393 -29.06 27.56 1.88
N ASP A 394 -29.56 27.14 3.06
CA ASP A 394 -30.75 27.71 3.71
C ASP A 394 -31.97 27.78 2.77
N GLY A 395 -32.10 26.79 1.87
CA GLY A 395 -33.23 26.65 0.96
C GLY A 395 -33.10 27.34 -0.40
N GLU A 396 -31.96 28.00 -0.71
CA GLU A 396 -31.72 28.55 -2.05
C GLU A 396 -31.61 27.45 -3.13
N LEU A 397 -31.10 26.27 -2.75
CA LEU A 397 -31.13 25.06 -3.56
C LEU A 397 -31.80 23.92 -2.78
N SER A 398 -32.95 23.48 -3.26
CA SER A 398 -33.70 22.35 -2.67
C SER A 398 -33.66 21.13 -3.59
N PHE A 399 -33.00 20.06 -3.13
CA PHE A 399 -32.89 18.80 -3.88
C PHE A 399 -33.97 17.80 -3.46
N SER A 400 -34.65 17.20 -4.42
CA SER A 400 -35.71 16.20 -4.20
C SER A 400 -35.71 15.13 -5.30
N ASN A 401 -36.45 14.03 -5.07
CA ASN A 401 -36.60 12.92 -6.02
C ASN A 401 -35.26 12.40 -6.58
N ILE A 402 -34.27 12.26 -5.69
CA ILE A 402 -32.91 11.82 -6.05
C ILE A 402 -32.91 10.30 -6.22
N SER A 403 -32.45 9.82 -7.38
CA SER A 403 -32.31 8.39 -7.67
C SER A 403 -31.10 8.15 -8.56
N MET A 404 -30.51 6.96 -8.47
CA MET A 404 -29.37 6.56 -9.29
C MET A 404 -29.73 5.36 -10.16
N HIS A 405 -29.14 5.31 -11.35
CA HIS A 405 -29.23 4.15 -12.23
C HIS A 405 -27.92 3.95 -13.00
N THR A 406 -27.72 2.73 -13.50
CA THR A 406 -26.59 2.38 -14.36
C THR A 406 -27.09 2.11 -15.76
N ASP A 407 -26.48 2.73 -16.77
CA ASP A 407 -26.85 2.52 -18.17
C ASP A 407 -26.24 1.24 -18.76
N LYS A 408 -26.57 0.95 -20.03
CA LYS A 408 -26.08 -0.25 -20.75
C LYS A 408 -24.57 -0.23 -20.98
N GLU A 409 -23.94 0.93 -20.93
CA GLU A 409 -22.50 1.11 -21.07
C GLU A 409 -21.77 1.09 -19.72
N ASN A 410 -22.49 0.78 -18.64
CA ASN A 410 -22.00 0.73 -17.26
C ASN A 410 -21.57 2.11 -16.72
N TYR A 411 -22.17 3.21 -17.17
CA TYR A 411 -22.05 4.52 -16.51
C TYR A 411 -23.14 4.68 -15.45
N GLU A 412 -22.76 5.30 -14.33
CA GLU A 412 -23.69 5.68 -13.28
C GLU A 412 -24.23 7.08 -13.56
N TRP A 413 -25.51 7.27 -13.27
CA TRP A 413 -26.23 8.51 -13.51
C TRP A 413 -27.08 8.84 -12.29
N ILE A 414 -27.11 10.11 -11.89
CA ILE A 414 -27.97 10.61 -10.82
C ILE A 414 -29.06 11.51 -11.41
N HIS A 415 -30.31 11.12 -11.17
CA HIS A 415 -31.53 11.87 -11.50
C HIS A 415 -32.01 12.58 -10.26
N PHE A 416 -32.37 13.85 -10.39
CA PHE A 416 -32.91 14.62 -9.27
C PHE A 416 -33.75 15.79 -9.76
N LYS A 417 -34.43 16.45 -8.82
CA LYS A 417 -34.98 17.78 -8.99
C LYS A 417 -34.25 18.76 -8.10
N VAL A 418 -33.88 19.91 -8.64
CA VAL A 418 -33.39 21.07 -7.88
C VAL A 418 -34.35 22.22 -8.09
N ASN A 419 -34.89 22.76 -7.00
CA ASN A 419 -35.94 23.80 -7.04
C ASN A 419 -37.12 23.42 -7.97
N GLY A 420 -37.48 22.14 -7.99
CA GLY A 420 -38.55 21.58 -8.83
C GLY A 420 -38.15 21.26 -10.28
N VAL A 421 -37.01 21.74 -10.76
CA VAL A 421 -36.50 21.51 -12.12
C VAL A 421 -35.78 20.18 -12.19
N LYS A 422 -36.16 19.33 -13.14
CA LYS A 422 -35.51 18.03 -13.36
C LYS A 422 -34.11 18.21 -13.92
N LYS A 423 -33.15 17.46 -13.37
CA LYS A 423 -31.76 17.40 -13.79
C LYS A 423 -31.29 15.95 -13.79
N GLU A 424 -30.31 15.68 -14.63
CA GLU A 424 -29.63 14.40 -14.72
C GLU A 424 -28.13 14.67 -14.90
N TRP A 425 -27.31 13.95 -14.15
CA TRP A 425 -25.86 14.09 -14.15
C TRP A 425 -25.21 12.73 -14.36
N LYS A 426 -24.38 12.64 -15.41
CA LYS A 426 -23.47 11.50 -15.62
C LYS A 426 -22.36 11.53 -14.59
N LEU A 427 -22.11 10.42 -13.90
CA LEU A 427 -21.05 10.26 -12.91
C LEU A 427 -19.82 9.60 -13.53
N GLU A 428 -18.64 9.95 -13.03
CA GLU A 428 -17.38 9.36 -13.47
C GLU A 428 -17.22 7.94 -12.90
N LYS A 429 -16.67 7.01 -13.70
CA LYS A 429 -16.38 5.63 -13.27
C LYS A 429 -15.09 5.56 -12.47
N VAL A 430 -15.11 6.16 -11.29
CA VAL A 430 -14.00 6.17 -10.33
C VAL A 430 -14.45 5.55 -9.01
N HIS A 431 -13.51 5.07 -8.19
CA HIS A 431 -13.82 4.44 -6.90
C HIS A 431 -14.05 5.47 -5.77
N TYR A 432 -14.36 6.72 -6.10
CA TYR A 432 -14.57 7.86 -5.19
C TYR A 432 -15.51 8.89 -5.85
N ILE A 433 -16.01 9.89 -5.12
CA ILE A 433 -16.78 11.01 -5.70
C ILE A 433 -15.80 11.91 -6.45
N ALA A 434 -15.92 11.92 -7.78
CA ALA A 434 -15.07 12.78 -8.60
C ALA A 434 -15.28 14.25 -8.26
N ASP A 435 -14.17 14.97 -8.12
CA ASP A 435 -13.95 16.39 -8.35
C ASP A 435 -15.04 17.14 -9.15
N SER A 436 -15.35 16.60 -10.34
CA SER A 436 -16.34 17.17 -11.25
C SER A 436 -17.73 17.25 -10.63
N TYR A 437 -18.10 16.32 -9.75
CA TYR A 437 -19.37 16.31 -9.02
C TYR A 437 -19.53 17.53 -8.12
N PHE A 438 -18.52 17.88 -7.32
CA PHE A 438 -18.54 19.07 -6.46
C PHE A 438 -18.65 20.34 -7.31
N SER A 439 -17.88 20.44 -8.39
CA SER A 439 -17.86 21.64 -9.24
C SER A 439 -19.21 21.93 -9.91
N ARG A 440 -20.05 20.91 -10.14
CA ARG A 440 -21.40 21.09 -10.72
C ARG A 440 -22.35 21.84 -9.79
N PHE A 441 -22.13 21.83 -8.48
CA PHE A 441 -22.93 22.63 -7.56
C PHE A 441 -22.68 24.13 -7.73
N ALA A 442 -21.47 24.54 -8.12
CA ALA A 442 -21.20 25.95 -8.45
C ALA A 442 -22.04 26.40 -9.66
N LEU A 443 -22.17 25.56 -10.69
CA LEU A 443 -23.02 25.83 -11.85
C LEU A 443 -24.50 26.00 -11.46
N LEU A 444 -24.98 25.23 -10.47
CA LEU A 444 -26.35 25.39 -9.98
C LEU A 444 -26.58 26.75 -9.30
N THR A 445 -25.61 27.27 -8.56
CA THR A 445 -25.73 28.61 -7.95
C THR A 445 -25.87 29.70 -9.00
N GLU A 446 -25.16 29.58 -10.12
CA GLU A 446 -25.27 30.50 -11.26
C GLU A 446 -26.59 30.34 -12.00
N GLU A 447 -26.99 29.08 -12.29
CA GLU A 447 -28.22 28.77 -13.03
C GLU A 447 -29.46 29.29 -12.30
N PHE A 448 -29.54 29.06 -10.98
CA PHE A 448 -30.67 29.46 -10.15
C PHE A 448 -30.51 30.87 -9.56
N LYS A 449 -29.44 31.58 -9.91
CA LYS A 449 -29.15 32.96 -9.47
C LYS A 449 -29.26 33.12 -7.96
N THR A 450 -28.65 32.19 -7.25
CA THR A 450 -28.63 32.22 -5.78
C THR A 450 -27.80 33.41 -5.29
N LYS A 451 -28.09 33.90 -4.09
CA LYS A 451 -27.41 35.03 -3.47
C LYS A 451 -26.00 34.64 -3.01
N GLY A 452 -25.89 33.45 -2.43
CA GLY A 452 -24.64 32.86 -2.01
C GLY A 452 -24.02 31.94 -3.06
N ARG A 453 -22.81 31.47 -2.75
CA ARG A 453 -22.05 30.50 -3.54
C ARG A 453 -21.36 29.52 -2.60
N PHE A 454 -21.08 28.33 -3.13
CA PHE A 454 -20.29 27.36 -2.38
C PHE A 454 -18.84 27.85 -2.21
N THR A 455 -18.30 27.64 -1.01
CA THR A 455 -16.88 27.88 -0.71
C THR A 455 -16.18 26.58 -0.40
N TYR A 456 -14.86 26.62 -0.45
CA TYR A 456 -13.98 25.49 -0.26
C TYR A 456 -12.81 25.91 0.64
N TYR A 457 -12.51 25.10 1.65
CA TYR A 457 -11.34 25.28 2.52
C TYR A 457 -10.56 23.97 2.64
N ASN A 458 -9.25 24.04 2.39
CA ASN A 458 -8.34 22.90 2.50
C ASN A 458 -7.17 23.24 3.43
N SER A 459 -6.90 22.33 4.38
CA SER A 459 -5.75 22.35 5.29
C SER A 459 -4.44 21.86 4.67
N GLY A 460 -4.41 21.56 3.36
CA GLY A 460 -3.27 20.98 2.66
C GLY A 460 -3.27 19.45 2.62
N SER A 461 -4.42 18.83 2.87
CA SER A 461 -4.61 17.38 2.88
C SER A 461 -5.66 16.95 1.84
N GLN A 462 -6.04 15.68 1.86
CA GLN A 462 -7.15 15.13 1.05
C GLN A 462 -8.53 15.52 1.60
N GLN A 463 -8.57 16.12 2.79
CA GLN A 463 -9.79 16.51 3.48
C GLN A 463 -10.09 17.98 3.28
N PHE A 464 -11.36 18.32 3.15
CA PHE A 464 -11.77 19.70 2.95
C PHE A 464 -13.13 19.99 3.57
N VAL A 465 -13.43 21.28 3.72
CA VAL A 465 -14.73 21.77 4.16
C VAL A 465 -15.39 22.53 3.01
N ILE A 466 -16.64 22.17 2.71
CA ILE A 466 -17.52 22.95 1.85
C ILE A 466 -18.51 23.73 2.70
N ASP A 467 -18.74 24.97 2.30
CA ASP A 467 -19.69 25.90 2.90
C ASP A 467 -20.54 26.57 1.83
N TYR A 468 -21.51 27.37 2.23
CA TYR A 468 -22.27 28.24 1.36
C TYR A 468 -22.37 29.64 1.98
N ALA A 469 -21.90 30.65 1.25
CA ALA A 469 -21.82 32.02 1.75
C ALA A 469 -22.12 33.04 0.64
N THR A 470 -22.76 34.14 1.02
CA THR A 470 -22.76 35.39 0.27
C THR A 470 -21.37 36.05 0.30
N PRO A 471 -21.05 36.97 -0.63
CA PRO A 471 -19.79 37.71 -0.59
C PRO A 471 -19.54 38.42 0.76
N GLU A 472 -20.59 38.97 1.36
CA GLU A 472 -20.55 39.65 2.66
C GLU A 472 -20.27 38.67 3.80
N GLU A 473 -20.91 37.50 3.81
CA GLU A 473 -20.68 36.44 4.79
C GLU A 473 -19.28 35.85 4.67
N GLN A 474 -18.79 35.65 3.44
CA GLN A 474 -17.43 35.20 3.18
C GLN A 474 -16.40 36.20 3.73
N LYS A 475 -16.59 37.49 3.42
CA LYS A 475 -15.72 38.55 3.95
C LYS A 475 -15.74 38.56 5.49
N LYS A 476 -16.93 38.54 6.09
CA LYS A 476 -17.09 38.52 7.56
C LYS A 476 -16.43 37.29 8.19
N PHE A 477 -16.53 36.12 7.56
CA PHE A 477 -15.88 34.90 8.01
C PHE A 477 -14.36 35.03 8.00
N VAL A 478 -13.80 35.51 6.88
CA VAL A 478 -12.35 35.73 6.72
C VAL A 478 -11.85 36.75 7.74
N ASP A 479 -12.57 37.86 7.91
CA ASP A 479 -12.19 38.93 8.85
C ASP A 479 -12.17 38.44 10.31
N LYS A 480 -13.11 37.57 10.70
CA LYS A 480 -13.22 37.08 12.08
C LYS A 480 -12.31 35.90 12.41
N THR A 481 -12.02 35.04 11.44
CA THR A 481 -11.29 33.77 11.67
C THR A 481 -9.88 33.78 11.11
N GLY A 482 -9.60 34.72 10.19
CA GLY A 482 -8.40 34.73 9.36
C GLY A 482 -8.32 33.55 8.39
N LEU A 483 -9.28 32.63 8.35
CA LEU A 483 -9.25 31.46 7.47
C LEU A 483 -9.58 31.88 6.04
N GLN A 484 -8.68 31.58 5.11
CA GLN A 484 -8.86 31.90 3.69
C GLN A 484 -9.61 30.76 3.01
N ARG A 485 -10.93 30.91 2.86
CA ARG A 485 -11.73 30.00 2.01
C ARG A 485 -11.74 30.53 0.59
N GLU A 486 -11.78 29.63 -0.37
CA GLU A 486 -11.88 29.95 -1.79
C GLU A 486 -13.33 29.74 -2.28
N TRP A 487 -13.74 30.45 -3.33
CA TRP A 487 -14.99 30.14 -4.00
C TRP A 487 -14.85 28.84 -4.78
N LEU A 488 -15.83 27.94 -4.67
CA LEU A 488 -15.86 26.72 -5.48
C LEU A 488 -16.14 27.12 -6.93
N ILE A 489 -15.19 26.85 -7.84
CA ILE A 489 -15.31 27.17 -9.28
C ILE A 489 -15.03 25.95 -10.16
N VAL A 490 -15.52 26.00 -11.40
CA VAL A 490 -15.36 24.93 -12.39
C VAL A 490 -13.89 24.75 -12.79
N GLY A 491 -13.35 23.55 -12.56
CA GLY A 491 -12.10 23.08 -13.16
C GLY A 491 -10.79 23.65 -12.62
N LYS A 492 -10.76 24.30 -11.46
CA LYS A 492 -9.49 24.76 -10.82
C LYS A 492 -9.04 23.93 -9.63
N HIS A 493 -9.94 23.41 -8.82
CA HIS A 493 -9.54 22.82 -7.53
C HIS A 493 -9.19 21.33 -7.65
N PHE A 494 -9.69 20.71 -8.72
CA PHE A 494 -10.03 19.31 -8.80
C PHE A 494 -10.45 19.12 -10.26
N SER A 495 -9.74 18.29 -11.02
CA SER A 495 -9.61 18.27 -12.49
C SER A 495 -10.81 18.76 -13.35
N LYS A 496 -10.53 19.41 -14.49
CA LYS A 496 -11.57 19.87 -15.45
C LYS A 496 -12.55 18.71 -15.75
N PRO A 497 -13.88 18.92 -15.62
CA PRO A 497 -14.84 17.92 -16.07
C PRO A 497 -14.60 17.63 -17.56
N LYS A 498 -14.51 16.34 -17.90
CA LYS A 498 -14.66 15.90 -19.29
C LYS A 498 -16.16 15.71 -19.51
N ASP A 499 -16.64 16.29 -20.61
CA ASP A 499 -18.05 16.28 -21.04
C ASP A 499 -18.68 14.88 -21.03
#